data_AF-K2K3Z1-F1
#
_entry.id   AF-K2K3Z1-F1
#
_cell.length_a   1.000
_cell.length_b   1.000
_cell.length_c   1.000
_cell.angle_alpha   90.00
_cell.angle_beta   90.00
_cell.angle_gamma   90.00
#
_symmetry.space_group_name_H-M   'P 1'
#
loop_
_entity.id
_entity.type
_entity.pdbx_description
1 polymer ?
#
loop_
_entity_poly.entity_id
_entity_poly.type
_entity_poly.pdbx_seq_one_letter_code
_entity_poly.pdbx_strand_id
1 'polypeptide(L)'
;MKKSGLLNTEKLDPRIQANSLQELNQKLLQFVGADGKYMPYTKAVQISLNNPNLKDLEVIDTPGVNDPIASREERTKALLKDCDVVFVISPSNQFLTDSDMDLFDRVSNKEGLQEIYFVASQTDSAVCSPSEVQNSRHHLPTAFENAQKTLSSQLNNIMGKLIQNYPNQREIFEKAIKNGVILTSGACFSMYKDFKNQASWERNQKTEEYHNALQNLKDAYPDAFNSVDKSKESLLLLSNMGAIEERLEKAAQEKEKIISQKLQSYAESQANNLHAFIVQLLQDLEEEKKRVKNADISAIKEQIKAYEKLSVDILPIAKARGF
;
A
#
# COMPACT_ATOMS: atom_id res chain seq x y z
N MET A 1 -10.04 17.90 37.24
CA MET A 1 -9.27 17.33 36.10
C MET A 1 -9.16 15.82 36.29
N LYS A 2 -9.83 15.03 35.44
CA LYS A 2 -9.60 13.57 35.41
C LYS A 2 -8.14 13.35 34.99
N LYS A 3 -7.36 12.61 35.78
CA LYS A 3 -6.00 12.18 35.42
C LYS A 3 -6.09 11.49 34.07
N SER A 4 -5.40 12.02 33.05
CA SER A 4 -5.28 11.32 31.78
C SER A 4 -4.64 9.96 32.07
N GLY A 5 -5.27 8.88 31.61
CA GLY A 5 -4.76 7.52 31.74
C GLY A 5 -3.55 7.26 30.84
N LEU A 6 -2.65 8.24 30.69
CA LEU A 6 -1.43 8.10 29.93
C LEU A 6 -0.49 7.19 30.73
N LEU A 7 -0.23 6.01 30.18
CA LEU A 7 0.76 5.07 30.67
C LEU A 7 2.13 5.77 30.65
N ASN A 8 2.79 5.86 31.80
CA ASN A 8 4.12 6.46 31.88
C ASN A 8 5.14 5.51 31.23
N THR A 9 5.60 5.84 30.02
CA THR A 9 6.49 5.00 29.19
C THR A 9 7.97 5.29 29.39
N GLU A 10 8.35 6.29 30.19
CA GLU A 10 9.76 6.70 30.39
C GLU A 10 10.68 5.61 30.95
N LYS A 11 10.10 4.58 31.59
CA LYS A 11 10.86 3.48 32.23
C LYS A 11 10.79 2.14 31.49
N LEU A 12 10.14 2.07 30.33
CA LEU A 12 10.02 0.83 29.56
C LEU A 12 11.24 0.67 28.65
N ASP A 13 11.92 -0.48 28.70
CA ASP A 13 12.88 -0.85 27.66
C ASP A 13 12.08 -1.07 26.36
N PRO A 14 12.32 -0.28 25.30
CA PRO A 14 11.57 -0.41 24.06
C PRO A 14 11.95 -1.68 23.28
N ARG A 15 12.99 -2.42 23.71
CA ARG A 15 13.50 -3.59 22.99
C ARG A 15 12.87 -4.88 23.51
N ILE A 16 12.21 -5.58 22.60
CA ILE A 16 11.66 -6.91 22.85
C ILE A 16 12.68 -7.92 22.32
N GLN A 17 13.23 -8.75 23.20
CA GLN A 17 14.04 -9.91 22.81
C GLN A 17 13.23 -11.19 22.96
N ALA A 18 13.44 -12.12 22.04
CA ALA A 18 12.84 -13.44 22.06
C ALA A 18 13.84 -14.45 21.48
N ASN A 19 13.89 -15.64 22.07
CA ASN A 19 14.79 -16.71 21.64
C ASN A 19 14.15 -17.63 20.58
N SER A 20 12.88 -17.40 20.24
CA SER A 20 12.16 -18.12 19.19
C SER A 20 11.10 -17.24 18.53
N LEU A 21 10.68 -17.60 17.31
CA LEU A 21 9.58 -16.93 16.60
C LEU A 21 8.25 -17.04 17.36
N GLN A 22 8.01 -18.16 18.03
CA GLN A 22 6.78 -18.36 18.81
C GLN A 22 6.72 -17.42 20.01
N GLU A 23 7.83 -17.29 20.75
CA GLU A 23 7.94 -16.34 21.86
C GLU A 23 7.81 -14.90 21.36
N LEU A 24 8.45 -14.56 20.23
CA LEU A 24 8.33 -13.24 19.63
C LEU A 24 6.88 -12.91 19.28
N ASN A 25 6.18 -13.83 18.59
CA ASN A 25 4.77 -13.66 18.24
C ASN A 25 3.91 -13.39 19.50
N GLN A 26 4.05 -14.22 20.55
CA GLN A 26 3.32 -14.02 21.80
C GLN A 26 3.58 -12.66 22.44
N LYS A 27 4.84 -12.19 22.45
CA LYS A 27 5.20 -10.88 22.98
C LYS A 27 4.67 -9.73 22.13
N LEU A 28 4.55 -9.92 20.81
CA LEU A 28 4.05 -8.90 19.88
C LEU A 28 2.54 -8.73 19.93
N LEU A 29 1.77 -9.76 20.31
CA LEU A 29 0.29 -9.70 20.37
C LEU A 29 -0.24 -8.50 21.18
N GLN A 30 0.44 -8.09 22.26
CA GLN A 30 0.02 -6.93 23.05
C GLN A 30 0.16 -5.59 22.31
N PHE A 31 0.96 -5.54 21.24
CA PHE A 31 1.26 -4.33 20.46
C PHE A 31 0.57 -4.29 19.10
N VAL A 32 0.34 -5.44 18.46
CA VAL A 32 -0.24 -5.52 17.11
C VAL A 32 -1.54 -6.31 17.03
N GLY A 33 -1.88 -7.10 18.06
CA GLY A 33 -3.13 -7.87 18.09
C GLY A 33 -4.35 -6.96 18.25
N ALA A 34 -5.50 -7.38 17.72
CA ALA A 34 -6.75 -6.61 17.77
C ALA A 34 -7.14 -6.22 19.22
N ASP A 35 -6.96 -7.14 20.16
CA ASP A 35 -7.22 -6.93 21.60
C ASP A 35 -5.95 -6.52 22.38
N GLY A 36 -4.88 -6.13 21.67
CA GLY A 36 -3.61 -5.78 22.26
C GLY A 36 -3.69 -4.50 23.10
N LYS A 37 -3.31 -4.57 24.38
CA LYS A 37 -3.34 -3.45 25.34
C LYS A 37 -2.66 -2.17 24.81
N TYR A 38 -1.56 -2.33 24.08
CA TYR A 38 -0.78 -1.22 23.56
C TYR A 38 -1.11 -0.90 22.10
N MET A 39 -1.90 -1.72 21.41
CA MET A 39 -2.19 -1.57 19.98
C MET A 39 -2.64 -0.16 19.60
N PRO A 40 -3.59 0.51 20.30
CA PRO A 40 -3.99 1.87 19.95
C PRO A 40 -2.87 2.93 20.02
N TYR A 41 -1.81 2.64 20.78
CA TYR A 41 -0.68 3.55 21.01
C TYR A 41 0.59 3.13 20.26
N THR A 42 0.62 1.91 19.71
CA THR A 42 1.75 1.41 18.93
C THR A 42 1.84 2.16 17.61
N LYS A 43 2.92 2.92 17.43
CA LYS A 43 3.19 3.69 16.21
C LYS A 43 3.79 2.82 15.10
N ALA A 44 4.68 1.90 15.45
CA ALA A 44 5.29 0.89 14.59
C ALA A 44 6.00 -0.16 15.46
N VAL A 45 6.22 -1.34 14.89
CA VAL A 45 7.09 -2.38 15.45
C VAL A 45 8.17 -2.66 14.41
N GLN A 46 9.44 -2.56 14.80
CA GLN A 46 10.56 -2.96 13.97
C GLN A 46 11.05 -4.33 14.43
N ILE A 47 11.11 -5.29 13.50
CA ILE A 47 11.53 -6.66 13.78
C ILE A 47 12.84 -6.91 13.06
N SER A 48 13.89 -7.24 13.80
CA SER A 48 15.16 -7.70 13.25
C SER A 48 15.25 -9.21 13.42
N LEU A 49 15.31 -9.94 12.31
CA LEU A 49 15.43 -11.40 12.29
C LEU A 49 16.80 -11.77 11.72
N ASN A 50 17.47 -12.73 12.36
CA ASN A 50 18.67 -13.34 11.79
C ASN A 50 18.27 -14.36 10.71
N ASN A 51 17.77 -13.87 9.58
CA ASN A 51 17.30 -14.68 8.45
C ASN A 51 18.07 -14.28 7.18
N PRO A 52 18.91 -15.18 6.62
CA PRO A 52 19.64 -14.91 5.39
C PRO A 52 18.76 -14.52 4.19
N ASN A 53 17.52 -15.00 4.14
CA ASN A 53 16.58 -14.66 3.06
C ASN A 53 16.09 -13.21 3.13
N LEU A 54 16.29 -12.52 4.27
CA LEU A 54 15.97 -11.11 4.45
C LEU A 54 17.24 -10.23 4.41
N LYS A 55 18.40 -10.82 4.10
CA LYS A 55 19.63 -10.05 4.00
C LYS A 55 19.45 -9.01 2.89
N ASP A 56 19.77 -7.76 3.21
CA ASP A 56 19.66 -6.61 2.30
C ASP A 56 18.21 -6.24 1.88
N LEU A 57 17.20 -6.82 2.54
CA LEU A 57 15.78 -6.54 2.33
C LEU A 57 15.15 -5.95 3.59
N GLU A 58 14.41 -4.85 3.43
CA GLU A 58 13.51 -4.30 4.45
C GLU A 58 12.07 -4.43 3.95
N VAL A 59 11.24 -5.15 4.71
CA VAL A 59 9.82 -5.33 4.39
C VAL A 59 9.02 -4.43 5.30
N ILE A 60 8.27 -3.51 4.70
CA ILE A 60 7.38 -2.60 5.40
C ILE A 60 5.95 -3.10 5.20
N ASP A 61 5.40 -3.74 6.23
CA ASP A 61 3.98 -4.07 6.27
C ASP A 61 3.20 -2.86 6.79
N THR A 62 2.30 -2.34 5.95
CA THR A 62 1.54 -1.13 6.23
C THR A 62 0.13 -1.47 6.69
N PRO A 63 -0.45 -0.74 7.66
CA PRO A 63 -1.87 -0.87 7.96
C PRO A 63 -2.72 -0.69 6.70
N GLY A 64 -3.88 -1.36 6.66
CA GLY A 64 -4.78 -1.30 5.51
C GLY A 64 -5.22 0.14 5.18
N VAL A 65 -5.58 0.36 3.92
CA VAL A 65 -6.06 1.65 3.40
C VAL A 65 -7.23 2.26 4.16
N ASN A 66 -8.00 1.41 4.85
CA ASN A 66 -9.14 1.79 5.67
C ASN A 66 -8.82 1.77 7.18
N ASP A 67 -7.56 2.00 7.58
CA ASP A 67 -7.21 2.09 9.00
C ASP A 67 -7.99 3.27 9.64
N PRO A 68 -8.78 3.03 10.71
CA PRO A 68 -9.58 4.07 11.35
C PRO A 68 -8.74 5.18 12.02
N ILE A 69 -7.43 4.99 12.14
CA ILE A 69 -6.51 5.92 12.79
C ILE A 69 -5.75 6.73 11.71
N ALA A 70 -6.20 7.97 11.49
CA ALA A 70 -5.65 8.87 10.48
C ALA A 70 -4.11 9.05 10.54
N SER A 71 -3.52 9.07 11.74
CA SER A 71 -2.06 9.22 11.89
C SER A 71 -1.27 8.02 11.35
N ARG A 72 -1.89 6.83 11.28
CA ARG A 72 -1.28 5.65 10.68
C ARG A 72 -1.32 5.74 9.16
N GLU A 73 -2.43 6.21 8.62
CA GLU A 73 -2.61 6.43 7.19
C GLU A 73 -1.60 7.45 6.63
N GLU A 74 -1.40 8.59 7.30
CA GLU A 74 -0.37 9.57 6.92
C GLU A 74 1.05 8.99 6.95
N ARG A 75 1.33 8.10 7.91
CA ARG A 75 2.64 7.47 8.03
C ARG A 75 2.87 6.44 6.92
N THR A 76 1.86 5.63 6.59
CA THR A 76 1.90 4.74 5.43
C THR A 76 2.26 5.52 4.16
N LYS A 77 1.63 6.69 3.96
CA LYS A 77 1.94 7.58 2.82
C LYS A 77 3.38 8.09 2.83
N ALA A 78 3.92 8.43 3.99
CA ALA A 78 5.31 8.88 4.10
C ALA A 78 6.29 7.76 3.71
N LEU A 79 6.05 6.54 4.19
CA LEU A 79 6.92 5.38 3.96
C LEU A 79 6.91 4.93 2.51
N LEU A 80 5.77 5.00 1.82
CA LEU A 80 5.68 4.59 0.42
C LEU A 80 6.71 5.31 -0.46
N LYS A 81 7.03 6.59 -0.18
CA LYS A 81 8.05 7.37 -0.92
C LYS A 81 9.46 6.79 -0.78
N ASP A 82 9.76 6.22 0.36
CA ASP A 82 11.08 5.72 0.68
C ASP A 82 11.29 4.31 0.10
N CYS A 83 10.20 3.60 -0.24
CA CYS A 83 10.25 2.31 -0.90
C CYS A 83 10.82 2.39 -2.33
N ASP A 84 11.59 1.37 -2.70
CA ASP A 84 12.08 1.16 -4.07
C ASP A 84 11.09 0.28 -4.88
N VAL A 85 10.44 -0.67 -4.20
CA VAL A 85 9.45 -1.59 -4.75
C VAL A 85 8.20 -1.56 -3.89
N VAL A 86 7.03 -1.54 -4.53
CA VAL A 86 5.74 -1.55 -3.84
C VAL A 86 4.88 -2.70 -4.39
N PHE A 87 4.44 -3.60 -3.50
CA PHE A 87 3.43 -4.61 -3.82
C PHE A 87 2.06 -4.12 -3.34
N VAL A 88 1.16 -3.85 -4.28
CA VAL A 88 -0.23 -3.50 -3.99
C VAL A 88 -1.05 -4.79 -3.98
N ILE A 89 -1.49 -5.20 -2.78
CA ILE A 89 -2.22 -6.44 -2.57
C ILE A 89 -3.71 -6.12 -2.45
N SER A 90 -4.54 -6.68 -3.34
CA SER A 90 -6.00 -6.50 -3.32
C SER A 90 -6.70 -7.86 -3.51
N PRO A 91 -7.79 -8.18 -2.80
CA PRO A 91 -8.51 -9.44 -2.97
C PRO A 91 -9.03 -9.62 -4.40
N SER A 92 -8.85 -10.81 -4.98
CA SER A 92 -9.20 -11.08 -6.40
C SER A 92 -10.66 -10.77 -6.73
N ASN A 93 -11.60 -11.10 -5.84
CA ASN A 93 -13.04 -10.87 -6.06
C ASN A 93 -13.46 -9.39 -5.92
N GLN A 94 -12.59 -8.55 -5.38
CA GLN A 94 -12.80 -7.10 -5.21
C GLN A 94 -11.55 -6.35 -5.67
N PHE A 95 -10.95 -6.81 -6.76
CA PHE A 95 -9.63 -6.35 -7.16
C PHE A 95 -9.66 -4.86 -7.52
N LEU A 96 -8.81 -4.05 -6.87
CA LEU A 96 -8.67 -2.62 -7.13
C LEU A 96 -9.99 -1.84 -7.03
N THR A 97 -10.58 -1.85 -5.83
CA THR A 97 -11.76 -1.03 -5.50
C THR A 97 -11.46 0.47 -5.50
N ASP A 98 -12.48 1.32 -5.42
CA ASP A 98 -12.29 2.78 -5.28
C ASP A 98 -11.45 3.15 -4.05
N SER A 99 -11.56 2.38 -2.95
CA SER A 99 -10.70 2.55 -1.76
C SER A 99 -9.22 2.22 -2.04
N ASP A 100 -8.96 1.25 -2.92
CA ASP A 100 -7.61 0.97 -3.40
C ASP A 100 -7.13 2.09 -4.36
N MET A 101 -8.06 2.74 -5.09
CA MET A 101 -7.75 3.87 -5.97
C MET A 101 -7.33 5.12 -5.21
N ASP A 102 -7.89 5.34 -4.03
CA ASP A 102 -7.49 6.43 -3.13
C ASP A 102 -5.99 6.36 -2.76
N LEU A 103 -5.37 5.18 -2.74
CA LEU A 103 -3.91 5.08 -2.58
C LEU A 103 -3.20 5.73 -3.76
N PHE A 104 -3.65 5.49 -4.99
CA PHE A 104 -3.00 6.03 -6.18
C PHE A 104 -3.08 7.54 -6.19
N ASP A 105 -4.23 8.16 -5.94
CA ASP A 105 -4.35 9.63 -5.80
C ASP A 105 -3.38 10.23 -4.76
N ARG A 106 -3.03 9.45 -3.73
CA ARG A 106 -2.20 9.90 -2.60
C ARG A 106 -0.71 9.60 -2.77
N VAL A 107 -0.36 8.52 -3.46
CA VAL A 107 1.02 8.10 -3.81
C VAL A 107 1.52 8.83 -5.06
N SER A 108 0.62 9.06 -6.01
CA SER A 108 0.86 9.70 -7.30
C SER A 108 1.40 11.13 -7.19
N ASN A 109 0.96 11.89 -6.20
CA ASN A 109 1.27 13.31 -6.10
C ASN A 109 2.72 13.65 -5.73
N LYS A 110 3.63 12.68 -5.50
CA LYS A 110 4.99 12.98 -5.04
C LYS A 110 6.07 12.12 -5.72
N GLU A 111 7.24 12.74 -5.79
CA GLU A 111 8.34 12.51 -6.71
C GLU A 111 9.07 11.16 -6.49
N GLY A 112 9.39 10.48 -7.59
CA GLY A 112 10.22 9.27 -7.64
C GLY A 112 9.54 8.12 -8.37
N LEU A 113 10.21 7.55 -9.38
CA LEU A 113 9.80 6.30 -10.02
C LEU A 113 9.88 5.15 -9.01
N GLN A 114 8.75 4.53 -8.68
CA GLN A 114 8.66 3.30 -7.90
C GLN A 114 8.32 2.14 -8.82
N GLU A 115 8.97 1.00 -8.62
CA GLU A 115 8.55 -0.24 -9.28
C GLU A 115 7.33 -0.80 -8.54
N ILE A 116 6.17 -0.75 -9.19
CA ILE A 116 4.89 -1.18 -8.58
C ILE A 116 4.47 -2.52 -9.18
N TYR A 117 4.15 -3.47 -8.31
CA TYR A 117 3.57 -4.77 -8.64
C TYR A 117 2.18 -4.93 -8.05
N PHE A 118 1.26 -5.47 -8.85
CA PHE A 118 -0.12 -5.70 -8.44
C PHE A 118 -0.32 -7.17 -8.13
N VAL A 119 -0.80 -7.45 -6.92
CA VAL A 119 -1.04 -8.81 -6.43
C VAL A 119 -2.53 -8.99 -6.15
N ALA A 120 -3.15 -9.88 -6.90
CA ALA A 120 -4.50 -10.33 -6.62
C ALA A 120 -4.44 -11.48 -5.61
N SER A 121 -4.85 -11.22 -4.36
CA SER A 121 -4.84 -12.22 -3.28
C SER A 121 -6.11 -13.07 -3.31
N GLN A 122 -6.16 -14.12 -2.48
CA GLN A 122 -7.34 -15.01 -2.37
C GLN A 122 -7.75 -15.63 -3.71
N THR A 123 -6.78 -16.00 -4.54
CA THR A 123 -7.04 -16.57 -5.87
C THR A 123 -7.83 -17.89 -5.77
N ASP A 124 -7.66 -18.64 -4.68
CA ASP A 124 -8.46 -19.82 -4.36
C ASP A 124 -9.97 -19.53 -4.42
N SER A 125 -10.39 -18.38 -3.90
CA SER A 125 -11.79 -17.97 -3.89
C SER A 125 -12.26 -17.47 -5.26
N ALA A 126 -11.37 -16.87 -6.06
CA ALA A 126 -11.70 -16.40 -7.40
C ALA A 126 -11.92 -17.56 -8.39
N VAL A 127 -11.04 -18.56 -8.37
CA VAL A 127 -11.19 -19.74 -9.23
C VAL A 127 -12.44 -20.54 -8.84
N CYS A 128 -12.77 -20.64 -7.55
CA CYS A 128 -13.98 -21.31 -7.07
C CYS A 128 -15.29 -20.54 -7.33
N SER A 129 -15.27 -19.38 -7.98
CA SER A 129 -16.51 -18.69 -8.34
C SER A 129 -17.37 -19.57 -9.30
N PRO A 130 -18.69 -19.68 -9.11
CA PRO A 130 -19.51 -20.60 -9.91
C PRO A 130 -19.39 -20.41 -11.42
N SER A 131 -19.26 -19.16 -11.87
CA SER A 131 -19.04 -18.83 -13.27
C SER A 131 -17.69 -19.32 -13.79
N GLU A 132 -16.62 -19.17 -13.01
CA GLU A 132 -15.28 -19.57 -13.42
C GLU A 132 -15.14 -21.09 -13.46
N VAL A 133 -15.70 -21.79 -12.48
CA VAL A 133 -15.74 -23.27 -12.46
C VAL A 133 -16.43 -23.82 -13.72
N GLN A 134 -17.55 -23.22 -14.14
CA GLN A 134 -18.26 -23.61 -15.36
C GLN A 134 -17.46 -23.26 -16.63
N ASN A 135 -16.93 -22.04 -16.73
CA ASN A 135 -16.17 -21.57 -17.89
C ASN A 135 -14.89 -22.38 -18.12
N SER A 136 -14.23 -22.77 -17.03
CA SER A 136 -13.04 -23.62 -17.06
C SER A 136 -13.35 -25.12 -17.21
N ARG A 137 -14.64 -25.51 -17.19
CA ARG A 137 -15.09 -26.91 -17.24
C ARG A 137 -14.44 -27.76 -16.14
N HIS A 138 -14.37 -27.24 -14.91
CA HIS A 138 -13.72 -27.89 -13.78
C HIS A 138 -12.23 -28.20 -13.99
N HIS A 139 -11.53 -27.45 -14.86
CA HIS A 139 -10.09 -27.59 -15.06
C HIS A 139 -9.33 -26.43 -14.38
N LEU A 140 -8.69 -26.73 -13.25
CA LEU A 140 -8.05 -25.72 -12.39
C LEU A 140 -7.01 -24.83 -13.11
N PRO A 141 -6.06 -25.36 -13.91
CA PRO A 141 -5.12 -24.52 -14.64
C PRO A 141 -5.82 -23.53 -15.59
N THR A 142 -6.88 -23.96 -16.26
CA THR A 142 -7.68 -23.08 -17.13
C THR A 142 -8.42 -22.01 -16.33
N ALA A 143 -8.96 -22.36 -15.15
CA ALA A 143 -9.59 -21.38 -14.26
C ALA A 143 -8.61 -20.30 -13.80
N PHE A 144 -7.39 -20.70 -13.43
CA PHE A 144 -6.32 -19.79 -13.04
C PHE A 144 -5.93 -18.85 -14.20
N GLU A 145 -5.76 -19.38 -15.42
CA GLU A 145 -5.49 -18.57 -16.61
C GLU A 145 -6.62 -17.58 -16.95
N ASN A 146 -7.88 -18.00 -16.81
CA ASN A 146 -9.03 -17.14 -17.04
C ASN A 146 -9.12 -16.01 -16.02
N ALA A 147 -8.91 -16.32 -14.73
CA ALA A 147 -8.83 -15.33 -13.66
C ALA A 147 -7.69 -14.34 -13.93
N GLN A 148 -6.50 -14.84 -14.31
CA GLN A 148 -5.35 -14.01 -14.66
C GLN A 148 -5.66 -13.05 -15.82
N LYS A 149 -6.29 -13.54 -16.90
CA LYS A 149 -6.68 -12.71 -18.05
C LYS A 149 -7.71 -11.65 -17.67
N THR A 150 -8.71 -12.03 -16.88
CA THR A 150 -9.79 -11.13 -16.43
C THR A 150 -9.23 -10.01 -15.56
N LEU A 151 -8.44 -10.35 -14.55
CA LEU A 151 -7.84 -9.38 -13.63
C LEU A 151 -6.80 -8.51 -14.31
N SER A 152 -6.00 -9.05 -15.23
CA SER A 152 -5.09 -8.24 -16.07
C SER A 152 -5.85 -7.26 -16.97
N SER A 153 -6.99 -7.67 -17.55
CA SER A 153 -7.84 -6.76 -18.33
C SER A 153 -8.41 -5.63 -17.46
N GLN A 154 -8.85 -5.96 -16.25
CA GLN A 154 -9.30 -4.98 -15.26
C GLN A 154 -8.20 -4.00 -14.87
N LEU A 155 -6.99 -4.50 -14.58
CA LEU A 155 -5.80 -3.66 -14.33
C LEU A 155 -5.57 -2.70 -15.50
N ASN A 156 -5.55 -3.20 -16.74
CA ASN A 156 -5.29 -2.39 -17.93
C ASN A 156 -6.32 -1.27 -18.09
N ASN A 157 -7.61 -1.56 -17.86
CA ASN A 157 -8.67 -0.57 -17.93
C ASN A 157 -8.51 0.52 -16.85
N ILE A 158 -8.14 0.13 -15.63
CA ILE A 158 -7.92 1.06 -14.51
C ILE A 158 -6.70 1.93 -14.78
N MET A 159 -5.56 1.32 -15.11
CA MET A 159 -4.32 2.04 -15.43
C MET A 159 -4.50 2.97 -16.63
N GLY A 160 -5.27 2.56 -17.64
CA GLY A 160 -5.63 3.40 -18.79
C GLY A 160 -6.38 4.68 -18.39
N LYS A 161 -7.30 4.61 -17.42
CA LYS A 161 -7.98 5.79 -16.85
C LYS A 161 -7.03 6.65 -16.03
N LEU A 162 -6.18 6.04 -15.21
CA LEU A 162 -5.19 6.77 -14.39
C LEU A 162 -4.17 7.52 -15.25
N ILE A 163 -3.75 6.98 -16.39
CA ILE A 163 -2.88 7.66 -17.36
C ILE A 163 -3.53 8.95 -17.90
N GLN A 164 -4.86 8.98 -18.04
CA GLN A 164 -5.59 10.17 -18.48
C GLN A 164 -5.68 11.22 -17.37
N ASN A 165 -5.91 10.79 -16.13
CA ASN A 165 -6.04 11.68 -14.98
C ASN A 165 -4.68 12.23 -14.48
N TYR A 166 -3.62 11.43 -14.62
CA TYR A 166 -2.28 11.70 -14.10
C TYR A 166 -1.20 11.49 -15.18
N PRO A 167 -1.18 12.34 -16.23
CA PRO A 167 -0.27 12.17 -17.37
C PRO A 167 1.22 12.25 -16.99
N ASN A 168 1.55 12.93 -15.90
CA ASN A 168 2.91 13.02 -15.34
C ASN A 168 3.45 11.69 -14.80
N GLN A 169 2.61 10.66 -14.64
CA GLN A 169 2.99 9.34 -14.12
C GLN A 169 2.71 8.20 -15.09
N ARG A 170 2.47 8.54 -16.35
CA ARG A 170 2.21 7.57 -17.41
C ARG A 170 3.18 6.39 -17.38
N GLU A 171 4.48 6.66 -17.19
CA GLU A 171 5.51 5.62 -17.20
C GLU A 171 5.29 4.56 -16.10
N ILE A 172 4.85 4.95 -14.90
CA ILE A 172 4.59 4.03 -13.79
C ILE A 172 3.42 3.11 -14.14
N PHE A 173 2.33 3.68 -14.66
CA PHE A 173 1.14 2.91 -15.02
C PHE A 173 1.36 2.02 -16.25
N GLU A 174 2.14 2.47 -17.24
CA GLU A 174 2.53 1.65 -18.39
C GLU A 174 3.43 0.48 -17.97
N LYS A 175 4.36 0.69 -17.02
CA LYS A 175 5.14 -0.40 -16.42
C LYS A 175 4.24 -1.38 -15.66
N ALA A 176 3.26 -0.90 -14.89
CA ALA A 176 2.30 -1.75 -14.21
C ALA A 176 1.50 -2.64 -15.17
N ILE A 177 0.99 -2.05 -16.27
CA ILE A 177 0.30 -2.79 -17.35
C ILE A 177 1.21 -3.87 -17.93
N LYS A 178 2.46 -3.52 -18.23
CA LYS A 178 3.45 -4.46 -18.79
C LYS A 178 3.79 -5.59 -17.82
N ASN A 179 3.87 -5.29 -16.53
CA ASN A 179 4.19 -6.25 -15.48
C ASN A 179 3.03 -7.23 -15.24
N GLY A 180 1.79 -6.80 -15.48
CA GLY A 180 0.58 -7.59 -15.28
C GLY A 180 0.23 -7.78 -13.80
N VAL A 181 -0.85 -8.52 -13.56
CA VAL A 181 -1.27 -8.89 -12.20
C VAL A 181 -0.60 -10.20 -11.80
N ILE A 182 -0.22 -10.34 -10.53
CA ILE A 182 0.24 -11.60 -9.95
C ILE A 182 -0.90 -12.19 -9.12
N LEU A 183 -1.44 -13.32 -9.55
CA LEU A 183 -2.44 -14.05 -8.76
C LEU A 183 -1.75 -14.88 -7.70
N THR A 184 -2.19 -14.77 -6.45
CA THR A 184 -1.66 -15.55 -5.31
C THR A 184 -2.76 -16.00 -4.35
N SER A 185 -2.48 -17.06 -3.59
CA SER A 185 -3.25 -17.47 -2.42
C SER A 185 -2.33 -17.79 -1.25
N GLY A 186 -2.40 -16.95 -0.21
CA GLY A 186 -1.69 -17.17 1.04
C GLY A 186 -2.17 -18.43 1.78
N ALA A 187 -3.46 -18.74 1.68
CA ALA A 187 -4.03 -19.97 2.22
C ALA A 187 -3.42 -21.19 1.52
N CYS A 188 -3.41 -21.23 0.18
CA CYS A 188 -2.80 -22.33 -0.57
C CYS A 188 -1.31 -22.48 -0.27
N PHE A 189 -0.57 -21.37 -0.14
CA PHE A 189 0.84 -21.44 0.25
C PHE A 189 1.04 -22.07 1.63
N SER A 190 0.24 -21.65 2.61
CA SER A 190 0.32 -22.15 3.99
C SER A 190 -0.02 -23.63 4.04
N MET A 191 -1.10 -24.04 3.35
CA MET A 191 -1.51 -25.43 3.20
C MET A 191 -0.43 -26.28 2.52
N TYR A 192 0.25 -25.76 1.49
CA TYR A 192 1.36 -26.44 0.82
C TYR A 192 2.56 -26.64 1.76
N LYS A 193 2.96 -25.59 2.50
CA LYS A 193 4.08 -25.66 3.45
C LYS A 193 3.80 -26.60 4.63
N ASP A 194 2.56 -26.63 5.09
CA ASP A 194 2.13 -27.45 6.24
C ASP A 194 1.32 -28.70 5.84
N PHE A 195 1.50 -29.18 4.60
CA PHE A 195 0.72 -30.28 4.06
C PHE A 195 0.80 -31.56 4.91
N LYS A 196 1.94 -31.80 5.56
CA LYS A 196 2.14 -32.93 6.48
C LYS A 196 1.13 -32.99 7.64
N ASN A 197 0.56 -31.84 8.01
CA ASN A 197 -0.40 -31.72 9.11
C ASN A 197 -1.85 -31.64 8.63
N GLN A 198 -2.16 -31.99 7.36
CA GLN A 198 -3.50 -31.87 6.76
C GLN A 198 -4.64 -32.35 7.66
N ALA A 199 -4.52 -33.56 8.21
CA ALA A 199 -5.53 -34.14 9.09
C ALA A 199 -5.78 -33.32 10.38
N SER A 200 -4.84 -32.46 10.79
CA SER A 200 -4.98 -31.58 11.95
C SER A 200 -5.79 -30.34 11.61
N TRP A 201 -5.50 -29.67 10.48
CA TRP A 201 -6.19 -28.44 10.11
C TRP A 201 -7.56 -28.68 9.47
N GLU A 202 -7.80 -29.84 8.84
CA GLU A 202 -9.15 -30.24 8.40
C GLU A 202 -10.11 -30.52 9.58
N ARG A 203 -9.62 -30.73 10.81
CA ARG A 203 -10.43 -31.03 12.01
C ARG A 203 -10.55 -29.88 13.01
N ASN A 204 -9.79 -28.81 12.83
CA ASN A 204 -9.66 -27.74 13.82
C ASN A 204 -10.43 -26.49 13.39
N GLN A 205 -11.34 -26.00 14.24
CA GLN A 205 -12.09 -24.76 14.02
C GLN A 205 -11.18 -23.53 13.87
N LYS A 206 -9.98 -23.52 14.48
CA LYS A 206 -9.03 -22.41 14.33
C LYS A 206 -8.38 -22.32 12.94
N THR A 207 -8.56 -23.34 12.09
CA THR A 207 -8.08 -23.39 10.71
C THR A 207 -9.25 -23.55 9.73
N GLU A 208 -10.43 -23.07 10.11
CA GLU A 208 -11.65 -23.12 9.32
C GLU A 208 -11.45 -22.50 7.92
N GLU A 209 -10.66 -21.44 7.80
CA GLU A 209 -10.32 -20.84 6.50
C GLU A 209 -9.63 -21.84 5.56
N TYR A 210 -8.66 -22.62 6.07
CA TYR A 210 -7.96 -23.61 5.26
C TYR A 210 -8.88 -24.76 4.88
N HIS A 211 -9.73 -25.19 5.81
CA HIS A 211 -10.72 -26.22 5.55
C HIS A 211 -11.70 -25.79 4.47
N ASN A 212 -12.26 -24.58 4.57
CA ASN A 212 -13.22 -24.04 3.61
C ASN A 212 -12.59 -23.86 2.23
N ALA A 213 -11.38 -23.29 2.16
CA ALA A 213 -10.67 -23.12 0.90
C ALA A 213 -10.39 -24.47 0.22
N LEU A 214 -9.87 -25.45 0.98
CA LEU A 214 -9.57 -26.78 0.44
C LEU A 214 -10.83 -27.53 0.02
N GLN A 215 -11.92 -27.42 0.78
CA GLN A 215 -13.19 -28.06 0.46
C GLN A 215 -13.76 -27.49 -0.84
N ASN A 216 -13.83 -26.16 -0.96
CA ASN A 216 -14.31 -25.50 -2.18
C ASN A 216 -13.47 -25.88 -3.40
N LEU A 217 -12.15 -25.99 -3.24
CA LEU A 217 -11.25 -26.40 -4.31
C LEU A 217 -11.43 -27.86 -4.71
N LYS A 218 -11.60 -28.78 -3.75
CA LYS A 218 -11.89 -30.20 -4.01
C LYS A 218 -13.24 -30.38 -4.72
N ASP A 219 -14.25 -29.64 -4.30
CA ASP A 219 -15.59 -29.70 -4.88
C ASP A 219 -15.62 -29.13 -6.31
N ALA A 220 -14.90 -28.03 -6.54
CA ALA A 220 -14.81 -27.40 -7.85
C ALA A 220 -13.91 -28.18 -8.83
N TYR A 221 -12.82 -28.79 -8.34
CA TYR A 221 -11.74 -29.36 -9.16
C TYR A 221 -11.31 -30.76 -8.70
N PRO A 222 -12.20 -31.77 -8.70
CA PRO A 222 -11.90 -33.09 -8.15
C PRO A 222 -10.67 -33.75 -8.80
N ASP A 223 -10.45 -33.52 -10.10
CA ASP A 223 -9.30 -34.10 -10.82
C ASP A 223 -7.95 -33.55 -10.39
N ALA A 224 -7.92 -32.30 -9.90
CA ALA A 224 -6.75 -31.60 -9.42
C ALA A 224 -6.39 -31.98 -7.97
N PHE A 225 -7.34 -32.56 -7.23
CA PHE A 225 -7.16 -32.95 -5.82
C PHE A 225 -7.39 -34.46 -5.55
N ASN A 226 -7.37 -35.30 -6.58
CA ASN A 226 -7.61 -36.75 -6.44
C ASN A 226 -6.41 -37.56 -5.90
N SER A 227 -5.26 -36.93 -5.69
CA SER A 227 -4.09 -37.54 -5.07
C SER A 227 -3.30 -36.53 -4.24
N VAL A 228 -2.42 -37.03 -3.37
CA VAL A 228 -1.53 -36.19 -2.55
C VAL A 228 -0.64 -35.32 -3.43
N ASP A 229 -0.04 -35.89 -4.48
CA ASP A 229 0.90 -35.17 -5.33
C ASP A 229 0.18 -34.09 -6.15
N LYS A 230 -0.97 -34.41 -6.77
CA LYS A 230 -1.75 -33.41 -7.49
C LYS A 230 -2.30 -32.31 -6.59
N SER A 231 -2.70 -32.66 -5.36
CA SER A 231 -3.14 -31.65 -4.38
C SER A 231 -2.00 -30.67 -4.07
N LYS A 232 -0.78 -31.17 -3.86
CA LYS A 232 0.39 -30.31 -3.64
C LYS A 232 0.71 -29.44 -4.85
N GLU A 233 0.68 -30.01 -6.05
CA GLU A 233 0.88 -29.27 -7.30
C GLU A 233 -0.17 -28.16 -7.48
N SER A 234 -1.43 -28.45 -7.21
CA SER A 234 -2.54 -27.50 -7.30
C SER A 234 -2.44 -26.38 -6.26
N LEU A 235 -2.09 -26.71 -5.02
CA LEU A 235 -1.84 -25.71 -3.98
C LEU A 235 -0.63 -24.84 -4.32
N LEU A 236 0.43 -25.41 -4.87
CA LEU A 236 1.61 -24.68 -5.28
C LEU A 236 1.28 -23.72 -6.45
N LEU A 237 0.54 -24.19 -7.46
CA LEU A 237 0.04 -23.39 -8.58
C LEU A 237 -0.74 -22.16 -8.08
N LEU A 238 -1.74 -22.37 -7.21
CA LEU A 238 -2.56 -21.28 -6.69
C LEU A 238 -1.81 -20.36 -5.74
N SER A 239 -0.80 -20.87 -5.02
CA SER A 239 0.04 -20.05 -4.16
C SER A 239 0.83 -19.02 -4.96
N ASN A 240 1.39 -19.47 -6.10
CA ASN A 240 2.20 -18.70 -7.04
C ASN A 240 3.28 -17.80 -6.38
N MET A 241 3.83 -18.22 -5.24
CA MET A 241 4.81 -17.41 -4.50
C MET A 241 6.13 -17.24 -5.28
N GLY A 242 6.45 -18.17 -6.19
CA GLY A 242 7.62 -18.06 -7.07
C GLY A 242 7.60 -16.79 -7.93
N ALA A 243 6.42 -16.30 -8.33
CA ALA A 243 6.31 -15.04 -9.07
C ALA A 243 6.71 -13.83 -8.20
N ILE A 244 6.39 -13.85 -6.90
CA ILE A 244 6.79 -12.80 -5.95
C ILE A 244 8.30 -12.85 -5.71
N GLU A 245 8.84 -14.05 -5.50
CA GLU A 245 10.29 -14.28 -5.34
C GLU A 245 11.06 -13.75 -6.57
N GLU A 246 10.61 -14.06 -7.78
CA GLU A 246 11.22 -13.56 -9.02
C GLU A 246 11.22 -12.02 -9.11
N ARG A 247 10.12 -11.36 -8.71
CA ARG A 247 10.06 -9.88 -8.70
C ARG A 247 11.01 -9.28 -7.66
N LEU A 248 11.14 -9.89 -6.49
CA LEU A 248 12.07 -9.46 -5.46
C LEU A 248 13.53 -9.64 -5.89
N GLU A 249 13.86 -10.79 -6.49
CA GLU A 249 15.20 -11.06 -7.03
C GLU A 249 15.57 -10.08 -8.15
N LYS A 250 14.63 -9.83 -9.06
CA LYS A 250 14.83 -8.85 -10.14
C LYS A 250 15.06 -7.45 -9.57
N ALA A 251 14.27 -7.02 -8.59
CA ALA A 251 14.44 -5.71 -7.96
C ALA A 251 15.78 -5.61 -7.21
N ALA A 252 16.22 -6.69 -6.55
CA ALA A 252 17.53 -6.73 -5.91
C ALA A 252 18.67 -6.61 -6.93
N GLN A 253 18.57 -7.26 -8.08
CA GLN A 253 19.55 -7.16 -9.18
C GLN A 253 19.56 -5.77 -9.83
N GLU A 254 18.39 -5.15 -9.99
CA GLU A 254 18.24 -3.81 -10.59
C GLU A 254 18.37 -2.67 -9.56
N LYS A 255 18.71 -2.96 -8.30
CA LYS A 255 18.73 -1.99 -7.20
C LYS A 255 19.49 -0.69 -7.53
N GLU A 256 20.71 -0.79 -8.03
CA GLU A 256 21.52 0.39 -8.36
C GLU A 256 20.87 1.25 -9.45
N LYS A 257 20.24 0.60 -10.43
CA LYS A 257 19.52 1.26 -11.52
C LYS A 257 18.23 1.92 -11.01
N ILE A 258 17.47 1.23 -10.15
CA ILE A 258 16.25 1.76 -9.53
C ILE A 258 16.58 3.02 -8.71
N ILE A 259 17.60 2.94 -7.85
CA ILE A 259 18.05 4.08 -7.03
C ILE A 259 18.52 5.24 -7.92
N SER A 260 19.32 4.96 -8.95
CA SER A 260 19.83 6.00 -9.86
C SER A 260 18.70 6.69 -10.64
N GLN A 261 17.74 5.92 -11.16
CA GLN A 261 16.56 6.46 -11.86
C GLN A 261 15.69 7.29 -10.91
N LYS A 262 15.45 6.81 -9.69
CA LYS A 262 14.70 7.54 -8.66
C LYS A 262 15.35 8.89 -8.34
N LEU A 263 16.67 8.93 -8.16
CA LEU A 263 17.42 10.18 -7.91
C LEU A 263 17.36 11.14 -9.10
N GLN A 264 17.49 10.64 -10.33
CA GLN A 264 17.38 11.48 -11.53
C GLN A 264 15.98 12.09 -11.66
N SER A 265 14.93 11.27 -11.58
CA SER A 265 13.55 11.75 -11.69
C SER A 265 13.17 12.69 -10.55
N TYR A 266 13.70 12.47 -9.34
CA TYR A 266 13.54 13.40 -8.23
C TYR A 266 14.17 14.76 -8.54
N ALA A 267 15.41 14.78 -9.03
CA ALA A 267 16.09 16.03 -9.39
C ALA A 267 15.37 16.79 -10.51
N GLU A 268 14.91 16.07 -11.54
CA GLU A 268 14.13 16.65 -12.65
C GLU A 268 12.80 17.22 -12.16
N SER A 269 12.08 16.50 -11.31
CA SER A 269 10.83 16.99 -10.72
C SER A 269 11.04 18.23 -9.85
N GLN A 270 12.08 18.25 -9.02
CA GLN A 270 12.41 19.41 -8.20
C GLN A 270 12.78 20.63 -9.04
N ALA A 271 13.51 20.44 -10.14
CA ALA A 271 13.83 21.50 -11.08
C ALA A 271 12.55 22.07 -11.74
N ASN A 272 11.62 21.19 -12.16
CA ASN A 272 10.35 21.60 -12.75
C ASN A 272 9.46 22.34 -11.75
N ASN A 273 9.37 21.86 -10.51
CA ASN A 273 8.62 22.49 -9.42
C ASN A 273 9.17 23.88 -9.10
N LEU A 274 10.50 24.00 -9.02
CA LEU A 274 11.16 25.30 -8.83
C LEU A 274 10.89 26.25 -10.01
N HIS A 275 10.96 25.74 -11.24
CA HIS A 275 10.67 26.55 -12.43
C HIS A 275 9.22 27.05 -12.42
N ALA A 276 8.26 26.19 -12.12
CA ALA A 276 6.84 26.55 -12.01
C ALA A 276 6.62 27.62 -10.92
N PHE A 277 7.27 27.49 -9.77
CA PHE A 277 7.19 28.48 -8.70
C PHE A 277 7.78 29.83 -9.12
N ILE A 278 8.91 29.84 -9.83
CA ILE A 278 9.50 31.08 -10.38
C ILE A 278 8.55 31.74 -11.38
N VAL A 279 7.95 30.96 -12.29
CA VAL A 279 6.98 31.49 -13.28
C VAL A 279 5.77 32.09 -12.58
N GLN A 280 5.23 31.43 -11.54
CA GLN A 280 4.12 31.97 -10.76
C GLN A 280 4.50 33.28 -10.06
N LEU A 281 5.66 33.34 -9.38
CA LEU A 281 6.14 34.56 -8.75
C LEU A 281 6.32 35.71 -9.73
N LEU A 282 6.78 35.43 -10.96
CA LEU A 282 6.91 36.45 -12.01
C LEU A 282 5.54 36.96 -12.48
N GLN A 283 4.54 36.09 -12.58
CA GLN A 283 3.16 36.49 -12.89
C GLN A 283 2.58 37.35 -11.78
N ASP A 284 2.70 36.93 -10.52
CA ASP A 284 2.23 37.67 -9.35
C ASP A 284 2.88 39.07 -9.28
N LEU A 285 4.18 39.16 -9.56
CA LEU A 285 4.91 40.43 -9.62
C LEU A 285 4.41 41.35 -10.74
N GLU A 286 4.13 40.82 -11.93
CA GLU A 286 3.62 41.63 -13.05
C GLU A 286 2.16 42.06 -12.81
N GLU A 287 1.35 41.24 -12.16
CA GLU A 287 0.01 41.60 -11.69
C GLU A 287 0.07 42.71 -10.64
N GLU A 288 0.95 42.59 -9.65
CA GLU A 288 1.17 43.62 -8.63
C GLU A 288 1.66 44.94 -9.25
N LYS A 289 2.55 44.87 -10.22
CA LYS A 289 3.01 46.04 -10.97
C LYS A 289 1.88 46.70 -11.76
N LYS A 290 0.99 45.92 -12.39
CA LYS A 290 -0.22 46.45 -13.05
C LYS A 290 -1.17 47.07 -12.05
N ARG A 291 -1.39 46.43 -10.89
CA ARG A 291 -2.19 46.96 -9.78
C ARG A 291 -1.67 48.32 -9.34
N VAL A 292 -0.36 48.44 -9.07
CA VAL A 292 0.27 49.71 -8.66
C VAL A 292 0.17 50.78 -9.75
N LYS A 293 0.32 50.43 -11.03
CA LYS A 293 0.22 51.39 -12.15
C LYS A 293 -1.21 51.90 -12.41
N ASN A 294 -2.19 51.02 -12.26
CA ASN A 294 -3.60 51.33 -12.57
C ASN A 294 -4.40 51.78 -11.34
N ALA A 295 -3.85 51.62 -10.16
CA ALA A 295 -4.48 52.10 -8.96
C ALA A 295 -4.40 53.62 -8.89
N ASP A 296 -5.56 54.25 -8.71
CA ASP A 296 -5.64 55.66 -8.38
C ASP A 296 -4.94 55.87 -7.03
N ILE A 297 -3.96 56.79 -6.98
CA ILE A 297 -3.24 57.15 -5.75
C ILE A 297 -4.23 57.51 -4.63
N SER A 298 -5.39 58.07 -4.99
CA SER A 298 -6.47 58.35 -4.05
C SER A 298 -7.11 57.07 -3.47
N ALA A 299 -7.39 56.06 -4.29
CA ALA A 299 -7.95 54.78 -3.86
C ALA A 299 -6.95 53.95 -3.02
N ILE A 300 -5.66 53.97 -3.34
CA ILE A 300 -4.62 53.34 -2.48
C ILE A 300 -4.55 54.06 -1.12
N LYS A 301 -4.59 55.40 -1.10
CA LYS A 301 -4.60 56.16 0.16
C LYS A 301 -5.85 55.88 1.01
N GLU A 302 -6.99 55.64 0.39
CA GLU A 302 -8.20 55.20 1.10
C GLU A 302 -8.10 53.78 1.64
N GLN A 303 -7.55 52.84 0.88
CA GLN A 303 -7.29 51.48 1.36
C GLN A 303 -6.29 51.45 2.51
N ILE A 304 -5.20 52.24 2.44
CA ILE A 304 -4.23 52.37 3.54
C ILE A 304 -4.93 52.92 4.79
N LYS A 305 -5.75 53.98 4.66
CA LYS A 305 -6.54 54.50 5.79
C LYS A 305 -7.50 53.46 6.36
N ALA A 306 -8.13 52.64 5.51
CA ALA A 306 -9.02 51.57 5.97
C ALA A 306 -8.25 50.48 6.73
N TYR A 307 -7.10 50.04 6.23
CA TYR A 307 -6.25 49.06 6.89
C TYR A 307 -5.60 49.58 8.17
N GLU A 308 -5.20 50.87 8.22
CA GLU A 308 -4.72 51.52 9.45
C GLU A 308 -5.81 51.57 10.52
N LYS A 309 -7.06 51.88 10.13
CA LYS A 309 -8.21 51.88 11.05
C LYS A 309 -8.52 50.47 11.56
N LEU A 310 -8.49 49.48 10.67
CA LEU A 310 -8.68 48.06 11.02
C LEU A 310 -7.56 47.54 11.94
N SER A 311 -6.32 47.96 11.69
CA SER A 311 -5.15 47.64 12.53
C SER A 311 -5.31 48.18 13.95
N VAL A 312 -5.79 49.42 14.12
CA VAL A 312 -6.08 50.02 15.43
C VAL A 312 -7.18 49.25 16.18
N ASP A 313 -8.17 48.71 15.47
CA ASP A 313 -9.26 47.94 16.08
C ASP A 313 -8.85 46.48 16.40
N ILE A 314 -7.94 45.89 15.62
CA ILE A 314 -7.53 44.48 15.75
C ILE A 314 -6.35 44.29 16.72
N LEU A 315 -5.38 45.21 16.76
CA LEU A 315 -4.20 45.10 17.65
C LEU A 315 -4.53 44.90 19.14
N PRO A 316 -5.54 45.59 19.71
CA PRO A 316 -5.97 45.37 21.08
C PRO A 316 -6.57 43.97 21.30
N ILE A 317 -7.28 43.45 20.30
CA ILE A 317 -7.92 42.12 20.32
C ILE A 317 -6.86 41.01 20.22
N ALA A 318 -5.86 41.18 19.36
CA ALA A 318 -4.72 40.27 19.23
C ALA A 318 -3.90 40.20 20.52
N LYS A 319 -3.58 41.36 21.12
CA LYS A 319 -2.88 41.46 22.42
C LYS A 319 -3.65 40.85 23.58
N ALA A 320 -4.98 41.00 23.60
CA ALA A 320 -5.84 40.38 24.63
C ALA A 320 -5.91 38.84 24.51
N ARG A 321 -5.56 38.28 23.34
CA ARG A 321 -5.54 36.83 23.06
C ARG A 321 -4.14 36.22 23.04
N GLY A 322 -3.09 36.99 23.35
CA GLY A 322 -1.72 36.49 23.51
C GLY A 322 -0.94 36.28 22.22
N PHE A 323 -1.33 36.94 21.12
CA PHE A 323 -0.51 37.10 19.92
C PHE A 323 0.22 38.44 19.95
#